data_AF-A0A6N7MDA8-F1
#
_entry.id   AF-A0A6N7MDA8-F1
#
_cell.length_a   1.000
_cell.length_b   1.000
_cell.length_c   1.000
_cell.angle_alpha   90.00
_cell.angle_beta   90.00
_cell.angle_gamma   90.00
#
_symmetry.space_group_name_H-M   'P 1'
#
loop_
_entity.id
_entity.type
_entity.pdbx_description
1 polymer ?
#
loop_
_entity_poly.entity_id
_entity_poly.type
_entity_poly.pdbx_seq_one_letter_code
_entity_poly.pdbx_strand_id
1 'polypeptide(L)'
;MSRGKSFVYCYLEFFNQLAQFILKKLQNLNFKILKDTSKHILFAGIGNILKSDDGIGVYISNHIKSGNKVSSLTVEVSIENYIGKINRLNPDILILIDCVDFKKEPGYFEMLPVHRVRDFTVHTHNISLKRISELFTMPVWILGIQPKDTSFGEKLSPEIKKTADYLIDLINDT
;
A
#
# COMPACT_ATOMS: atom_id res chain seq x y z
N MET A 1 12.38 27.65 -38.30
CA MET A 1 11.39 26.60 -37.90
C MET A 1 11.73 26.11 -36.49
N SER A 2 11.14 26.66 -35.42
CA SER A 2 11.30 26.08 -34.06
C SER A 2 10.16 26.39 -33.06
N ARG A 3 9.18 27.24 -33.40
CA ARG A 3 8.12 27.65 -32.47
C ARG A 3 7.00 26.62 -32.23
N GLY A 4 6.86 25.60 -33.09
CA GLY A 4 5.78 24.60 -32.98
C GLY A 4 6.02 23.47 -31.97
N LYS A 5 7.28 23.14 -31.67
CA LYS A 5 7.59 22.01 -30.76
C LYS A 5 7.29 22.34 -29.30
N SER A 6 7.62 23.55 -28.85
CA SER A 6 7.46 23.96 -27.44
C SER A 6 6.01 23.96 -26.95
N PHE A 7 5.05 24.27 -27.83
CA PHE A 7 3.63 24.32 -27.46
C PHE A 7 3.04 22.92 -27.26
N VAL A 8 3.44 21.94 -28.07
CA VAL A 8 3.01 20.54 -27.96
C VAL A 8 3.55 19.89 -26.69
N TYR A 9 4.81 20.16 -26.32
CA TYR A 9 5.39 19.67 -25.06
C TYR A 9 4.66 20.23 -23.84
N CYS A 10 4.31 21.52 -23.83
CA CYS A 10 3.56 22.14 -22.74
C CYS A 10 2.17 21.52 -22.56
N TYR A 11 1.47 21.22 -23.67
CA TYR A 11 0.18 20.53 -23.63
C TYR A 11 0.30 19.09 -23.12
N LEU A 12 1.34 18.35 -23.53
CA LEU A 12 1.62 16.99 -23.03
C LEU A 12 1.91 16.99 -21.53
N GLU A 13 2.70 17.94 -21.02
CA GLU A 13 2.97 18.06 -19.59
C GLU A 13 1.72 18.41 -18.79
N PHE A 14 0.90 19.35 -19.28
CA PHE A 14 -0.36 19.71 -18.63
C PHE A 14 -1.34 18.53 -18.61
N PHE A 15 -1.46 17.79 -19.71
CA PHE A 15 -2.32 16.61 -19.79
C PHE A 15 -1.85 15.50 -18.85
N ASN A 16 -0.53 15.29 -18.75
CA ASN A 16 0.05 14.34 -17.80
C ASN A 16 -0.20 14.75 -16.35
N GLN A 17 -0.06 16.04 -16.00
CA GLN A 17 -0.39 16.52 -14.66
C GLN A 17 -1.87 16.34 -14.33
N LEU A 18 -2.77 16.65 -15.28
CA LEU A 18 -4.20 16.49 -15.09
C LEU A 18 -4.59 15.01 -14.95
N ALA A 19 -3.99 14.12 -15.76
CA ALA A 19 -4.20 12.68 -15.66
C ALA A 19 -3.71 12.13 -14.30
N GLN A 20 -2.52 12.55 -13.84
CA GLN A 20 -1.99 12.19 -12.53
C GLN A 20 -2.88 12.72 -11.39
N PHE A 21 -3.38 13.95 -11.51
CA PHE A 21 -4.31 14.52 -10.54
C PHE A 21 -5.63 13.75 -10.47
N ILE A 22 -6.21 13.40 -11.62
CA ILE A 22 -7.44 12.61 -11.70
C ILE A 22 -7.19 11.20 -11.14
N LEU A 23 -6.10 10.54 -11.51
CA LEU A 23 -5.73 9.23 -10.97
C LEU A 23 -5.56 9.26 -9.46
N LYS A 24 -4.83 10.25 -8.93
CA LYS A 24 -4.66 10.45 -7.48
C LYS A 24 -5.98 10.72 -6.78
N LYS A 25 -6.88 11.50 -7.41
CA LYS A 25 -8.22 11.76 -6.89
C LYS A 25 -9.10 10.49 -6.90
N LEU A 26 -9.02 9.68 -7.95
CA LEU A 26 -9.72 8.39 -8.05
C LEU A 26 -9.17 7.36 -7.06
N GLN A 27 -7.85 7.32 -6.83
CA GLN A 27 -7.24 6.50 -5.78
C GLN A 27 -7.69 6.96 -4.39
N ASN A 28 -7.84 8.27 -4.17
CA ASN A 28 -8.39 8.83 -2.93
C ASN A 28 -9.86 8.45 -2.68
N LEU A 29 -10.65 8.14 -3.72
CA LEU A 29 -12.03 7.65 -3.57
C LEU A 29 -12.08 6.25 -2.91
N ASN A 30 -11.01 5.45 -3.00
CA ASN A 30 -10.97 4.09 -2.44
C ASN A 30 -10.65 4.06 -0.93
N PHE A 31 -10.19 5.16 -0.33
CA PHE A 31 -9.96 5.27 1.12
C PHE A 31 -11.21 5.67 1.92
N LYS A 32 -12.42 5.42 1.39
CA LYS A 32 -13.65 5.68 2.13
C LYS A 32 -13.68 4.97 3.49
N ILE A 33 -12.98 3.84 3.59
CA ILE A 33 -12.81 3.07 4.82
C ILE A 33 -12.07 3.85 5.93
N LEU A 34 -11.16 4.76 5.56
CA LEU A 34 -10.44 5.61 6.51
C LEU A 34 -11.31 6.76 7.03
N LYS A 35 -12.43 7.08 6.39
CA LYS A 35 -13.28 8.22 6.80
C LYS A 35 -14.20 7.91 7.97
N ASP A 36 -14.42 6.64 8.28
CA ASP A 36 -15.24 6.24 9.42
C ASP A 36 -14.43 6.36 10.71
N THR A 37 -14.64 7.44 11.46
CA THR A 37 -13.93 7.72 12.72
C THR A 37 -14.37 6.83 13.87
N SER A 38 -15.43 6.02 13.71
CA SER A 38 -15.93 5.12 14.75
C SER A 38 -15.18 3.81 14.83
N LYS A 39 -14.33 3.50 13.84
CA LYS A 39 -13.64 2.22 13.71
C LYS A 39 -12.16 2.32 14.00
N HIS A 40 -11.64 1.38 14.78
CA HIS A 40 -10.23 1.17 14.97
C HIS A 40 -9.64 0.32 13.83
N ILE A 41 -8.66 0.88 13.14
CA ILE A 41 -8.00 0.28 11.99
C ILE A 41 -6.58 -0.12 12.39
N LEU A 42 -6.26 -1.41 12.23
CA LEU A 42 -4.90 -1.90 12.37
C LEU A 42 -4.25 -2.05 11.00
N PHE A 43 -3.12 -1.37 10.80
CA PHE A 43 -2.27 -1.57 9.63
C PHE A 43 -1.17 -2.59 9.94
N ALA A 44 -1.05 -3.64 9.13
CA ALA A 44 0.03 -4.62 9.26
C ALA A 44 0.99 -4.52 8.08
N GLY A 45 2.24 -4.09 8.33
CA GLY A 45 3.27 -3.94 7.31
C GLY A 45 3.99 -5.26 7.03
N ILE A 46 3.84 -5.75 5.80
CA ILE A 46 4.46 -6.98 5.28
C ILE A 46 5.60 -6.58 4.33
N GLY A 47 6.62 -7.42 4.24
CA GLY A 47 7.69 -7.25 3.25
C GLY A 47 9.07 -7.69 3.73
N ASN A 48 9.99 -7.90 2.79
CA ASN A 48 11.38 -8.20 3.07
C ASN A 48 12.26 -6.96 2.87
N ILE A 49 12.80 -6.42 3.97
CA ILE A 49 13.69 -5.25 3.95
C ILE A 49 14.99 -5.47 3.17
N LEU A 50 15.38 -6.71 2.91
CA LEU A 50 16.57 -7.07 2.12
C LEU A 50 16.28 -7.16 0.61
N LYS A 51 15.05 -6.85 0.17
CA LYS A 51 14.59 -6.93 -1.22
C LYS A 51 14.04 -5.61 -1.76
N SER A 52 14.75 -4.52 -1.51
CA SER A 52 14.50 -3.19 -2.07
C SER A 52 13.04 -2.76 -1.89
N ASP A 53 12.25 -2.65 -2.96
CA ASP A 53 10.85 -2.19 -2.89
C ASP A 53 9.92 -3.17 -2.16
N ASP A 54 10.33 -4.44 -2.00
CA ASP A 54 9.57 -5.42 -1.20
C ASP A 54 9.46 -5.01 0.27
N GLY A 55 10.41 -4.20 0.78
CA GLY A 55 10.37 -3.66 2.14
C GLY A 55 9.37 -2.52 2.36
N ILE A 56 8.57 -2.15 1.35
CA ILE A 56 7.70 -0.96 1.44
C ILE A 56 6.64 -1.06 2.54
N GLY A 57 6.03 -2.24 2.76
CA GLY A 57 5.01 -2.39 3.80
C GLY A 57 5.61 -2.20 5.20
N VAL A 58 6.81 -2.73 5.43
CA VAL A 58 7.61 -2.50 6.64
C VAL A 58 7.98 -1.03 6.80
N TYR A 59 8.40 -0.37 5.72
CA TYR A 59 8.71 1.06 5.74
C TYR A 59 7.49 1.88 6.18
N ILE A 60 6.32 1.67 5.56
CA ILE A 60 5.12 2.43 5.90
C ILE A 60 4.68 2.16 7.33
N SER A 61 4.58 0.90 7.77
CA SER A 61 4.07 0.56 9.10
C SER A 61 4.91 1.15 10.24
N ASN A 62 6.23 1.26 10.04
CA ASN A 62 7.15 1.88 11.00
C ASN A 62 6.98 3.40 11.13
N HIS A 63 6.34 4.07 10.16
CA HIS A 63 6.14 5.52 10.15
C HIS A 63 4.67 5.94 10.43
N ILE A 64 3.78 4.98 10.65
CA ILE A 64 2.40 5.26 11.10
C ILE A 64 2.42 5.66 12.57
N LYS A 65 1.79 6.80 12.89
CA LYS A 65 1.62 7.30 14.25
C LYS A 65 0.37 6.68 14.86
N SER A 66 0.58 5.74 15.78
CA SER A 66 -0.53 5.08 16.47
C SER A 66 -1.31 6.07 17.35
N GLY A 67 -2.64 5.97 17.33
CA GLY A 67 -3.59 6.76 18.10
C GLY A 67 -4.88 5.97 18.35
N ASN A 68 -5.96 6.67 18.71
CA ASN A 68 -7.22 6.00 19.06
C ASN A 68 -7.89 5.29 17.87
N LYS A 69 -7.73 5.83 16.66
CA LYS A 69 -8.39 5.34 15.44
C LYS A 69 -7.49 4.41 14.62
N VAL A 70 -6.19 4.66 14.60
CA VAL A 70 -5.23 3.94 13.77
C VAL A 70 -4.12 3.40 14.65
N SER A 71 -3.74 2.15 14.43
CA SER A 71 -2.52 1.57 14.97
C SER A 71 -1.76 0.79 13.89
N SER A 72 -0.48 0.52 14.14
CA SER A 72 0.34 -0.26 13.21
C SER A 72 1.06 -1.42 13.88
N LEU A 73 1.35 -2.45 13.08
CA LEU A 73 2.15 -3.61 13.44
C LEU A 73 3.05 -3.97 12.26
N THR A 74 4.36 -4.02 12.49
CA THR A 74 5.32 -4.49 11.49
C THR A 74 5.49 -6.01 11.64
N VAL A 75 5.18 -6.77 10.59
CA VAL A 75 5.19 -8.24 10.59
C VAL A 75 6.23 -8.85 9.65
N GLU A 76 6.85 -8.03 8.80
CA GLU A 76 7.85 -8.42 7.80
C GLU A 76 7.36 -9.59 6.91
N VAL A 77 8.07 -10.70 6.82
CA VAL A 77 7.78 -11.81 5.90
C VAL A 77 6.90 -12.91 6.50
N SER A 78 6.38 -12.76 7.72
CA SER A 78 5.74 -13.87 8.45
C SER A 78 4.46 -13.44 9.18
N ILE A 79 3.46 -12.99 8.41
CA ILE A 79 2.14 -12.61 8.93
C ILE A 79 1.46 -13.74 9.73
N GLU A 80 1.75 -15.01 9.42
CA GLU A 80 1.17 -16.18 10.10
C GLU A 80 1.48 -16.19 11.60
N ASN A 81 2.68 -15.74 11.98
CA ASN A 81 3.14 -15.67 13.37
C ASN A 81 2.37 -14.61 14.19
N TYR A 82 1.68 -13.68 13.52
CA TYR A 82 0.97 -12.58 14.15
C TYR A 82 -0.55 -12.78 14.19
N ILE A 83 -1.10 -13.84 13.59
CA ILE A 83 -2.55 -14.10 13.55
C ILE A 83 -3.17 -14.03 14.94
N GLY A 84 -2.62 -14.77 15.90
CA GLY A 84 -3.14 -14.78 17.27
C GLY A 84 -3.04 -13.42 17.97
N LYS A 85 -1.99 -12.64 17.68
CA LYS A 85 -1.82 -11.28 18.22
C LYS A 85 -2.85 -10.33 17.62
N ILE A 86 -3.02 -10.34 16.31
CA ILE A 86 -3.96 -9.49 15.58
C ILE A 86 -5.40 -9.77 16.02
N ASN A 87 -5.80 -11.04 16.14
CA ASN A 87 -7.14 -11.40 16.63
C ASN A 87 -7.37 -10.95 18.08
N ARG A 88 -6.34 -10.98 18.94
CA ARG A 88 -6.44 -10.46 20.32
C ARG A 88 -6.53 -8.93 20.39
N LEU A 89 -5.87 -8.21 19.47
CA LEU A 89 -6.02 -6.77 19.35
C LEU A 89 -7.44 -6.37 18.92
N ASN A 90 -8.16 -7.30 18.28
CA ASN A 90 -9.55 -7.15 17.87
C ASN A 90 -9.87 -5.80 17.18
N PRO A 91 -9.08 -5.38 16.16
CA PRO A 91 -9.42 -4.19 15.39
C PRO A 91 -10.74 -4.40 14.63
N ASP A 92 -11.43 -3.31 14.35
CA ASP A 92 -12.64 -3.35 13.51
C ASP A 92 -12.29 -3.71 12.06
N ILE A 93 -11.09 -3.32 11.62
CA ILE A 93 -10.60 -3.52 10.25
C ILE A 93 -9.10 -3.79 10.28
N LEU A 94 -8.67 -4.79 9.52
CA LEU A 94 -7.26 -5.08 9.26
C LEU A 94 -6.89 -4.62 7.84
N ILE A 95 -5.84 -3.80 7.71
CA ILE A 95 -5.27 -3.40 6.43
C ILE A 95 -3.85 -3.93 6.34
N LEU A 96 -3.62 -4.90 5.46
CA LEU A 96 -2.29 -5.39 5.13
C LEU A 96 -1.63 -4.42 4.16
N ILE A 97 -0.41 -3.98 4.43
CA ILE A 97 0.38 -3.15 3.52
C ILE A 97 1.48 -4.03 2.94
N ASP A 98 1.52 -4.16 1.62
CA ASP A 98 2.43 -5.10 0.98
C ASP A 98 2.88 -4.62 -0.41
N CYS A 99 4.01 -5.17 -0.85
CA CYS A 99 4.49 -5.08 -2.21
C CYS A 99 3.64 -6.00 -3.11
N VAL A 100 2.97 -5.42 -4.11
CA VAL A 100 2.03 -6.16 -4.97
C VAL A 100 2.28 -5.83 -6.43
N ASP A 101 2.57 -6.84 -7.24
CA ASP A 101 2.77 -6.67 -8.67
C ASP A 101 1.42 -6.57 -9.41
N PHE A 102 0.94 -5.35 -9.60
CA PHE A 102 -0.26 -5.02 -10.37
C PHE A 102 -0.05 -4.99 -11.88
N LYS A 103 1.18 -5.22 -12.38
CA LYS A 103 1.57 -4.98 -13.79
C LYS A 103 1.29 -3.55 -14.25
N LYS A 104 1.54 -2.57 -13.36
CA LYS A 104 1.35 -1.13 -13.60
C LYS A 104 2.66 -0.36 -13.42
N GLU A 105 2.60 0.96 -13.54
CA GLU A 105 3.74 1.85 -13.30
C GLU A 105 4.20 1.78 -11.84
N PRO A 106 5.52 1.84 -11.56
CA PRO A 106 6.05 1.90 -10.21
C PRO A 106 5.38 2.96 -9.34
N GLY A 107 5.01 2.58 -8.12
CA GLY A 107 4.31 3.47 -7.19
C GLY A 107 2.81 3.57 -7.42
N TYR A 108 2.27 2.87 -8.43
CA TYR A 108 0.83 2.60 -8.46
C TYR A 108 0.44 1.88 -7.18
N PHE A 109 -0.61 2.34 -6.51
CA PHE A 109 -1.14 1.68 -5.33
C PHE A 109 -2.66 1.51 -5.45
N GLU A 110 -3.17 0.50 -4.77
CA GLU A 110 -4.61 0.22 -4.72
C GLU A 110 -5.00 -0.38 -3.38
N MET A 111 -6.17 0.04 -2.88
CA MET A 111 -6.78 -0.54 -1.69
C MET A 111 -7.94 -1.45 -2.10
N LEU A 112 -7.84 -2.73 -1.77
CA LEU A 112 -8.79 -3.76 -2.18
C LEU A 112 -9.14 -4.67 -1.00
N PRO A 113 -10.38 -5.18 -0.91
CA PRO A 113 -10.67 -6.23 0.06
C PRO A 113 -9.96 -7.52 -0.38
N VAL A 114 -9.36 -8.27 0.56
CA VAL A 114 -8.46 -9.39 0.22
C VAL A 114 -9.14 -10.46 -0.65
N HIS A 115 -10.45 -10.68 -0.50
CA HIS A 115 -11.17 -11.65 -1.33
C HIS A 115 -11.23 -11.31 -2.84
N ARG A 116 -10.89 -10.06 -3.23
CA ARG A 116 -10.75 -9.62 -4.64
C ARG A 116 -9.33 -9.78 -5.19
N VAL A 117 -8.35 -10.11 -4.36
CA VAL A 117 -6.99 -10.47 -4.76
C VAL A 117 -7.04 -11.88 -5.37
N ARG A 118 -7.46 -11.98 -6.64
CA ARG A 118 -7.54 -13.28 -7.34
C ARG A 118 -6.27 -13.63 -8.12
N ASP A 119 -5.45 -12.65 -8.49
CA ASP A 119 -4.40 -12.86 -9.52
C ASP A 119 -3.07 -12.13 -9.26
N PHE A 120 -2.85 -11.58 -8.07
CA PHE A 120 -1.58 -10.90 -7.77
C PHE A 120 -0.58 -11.88 -7.14
N THR A 121 0.59 -12.04 -7.75
CA THR A 121 1.73 -12.76 -7.16
C THR A 121 2.27 -11.95 -5.99
N VAL A 122 1.78 -12.26 -4.79
CA VAL A 122 2.43 -11.86 -3.55
C VAL A 122 3.68 -12.74 -3.43
N HIS A 123 4.86 -12.15 -3.54
CA HIS A 123 6.11 -12.89 -3.76
C HIS A 123 6.70 -13.54 -2.50
N THR A 124 5.89 -13.87 -1.49
CA THR A 124 6.40 -14.36 -0.20
C THR A 124 5.43 -15.37 0.45
N HIS A 125 5.85 -16.64 0.42
CA HIS A 125 5.32 -17.83 1.11
C HIS A 125 3.99 -18.48 0.64
N ASN A 126 3.96 -19.81 0.76
CA ASN A 126 3.24 -20.80 -0.06
C ASN A 126 1.70 -20.88 0.19
N ILE A 127 1.12 -19.90 0.89
CA ILE A 127 -0.31 -19.81 1.19
C ILE A 127 -0.78 -18.47 0.64
N SER A 128 -1.73 -18.49 -0.31
CA SER A 128 -2.29 -17.24 -0.85
C SER A 128 -2.78 -16.34 0.29
N LEU A 129 -2.47 -15.04 0.29
CA LEU A 129 -2.97 -14.06 1.28
C LEU A 129 -4.47 -14.21 1.55
N LYS A 130 -5.23 -14.63 0.54
CA LYS A 130 -6.65 -15.00 0.66
C LYS A 130 -6.93 -16.05 1.75
N ARG A 131 -6.19 -17.16 1.79
CA ARG A 131 -6.35 -18.21 2.81
C ARG A 131 -5.93 -17.73 4.20
N ILE A 132 -4.85 -16.95 4.29
CA ILE A 132 -4.43 -16.35 5.57
C ILE A 132 -5.53 -15.40 6.07
N SER A 133 -6.19 -14.68 5.16
CA SER A 133 -7.24 -13.74 5.55
C SER A 133 -8.46 -14.37 6.22
N GLU A 134 -8.73 -15.65 5.92
CA GLU A 134 -9.82 -16.41 6.52
C GLU A 134 -9.56 -16.75 8.01
N LEU A 135 -8.32 -16.57 8.48
CA LEU A 135 -7.93 -16.80 9.87
C LEU A 135 -8.09 -15.55 10.77
N PHE A 136 -8.41 -14.41 10.18
CA PHE A 136 -8.69 -13.18 10.91
C PHE A 136 -10.19 -13.03 11.18
N THR A 137 -10.53 -12.53 12.37
CA THR A 137 -11.93 -12.40 12.81
C THR A 137 -12.62 -11.12 12.35
N MET A 138 -11.89 -10.23 11.65
CA MET A 138 -12.36 -8.94 11.15
C MET A 138 -12.21 -8.85 9.62
N PRO A 139 -12.90 -7.91 8.95
CA PRO A 139 -12.69 -7.63 7.54
C PRO A 139 -11.24 -7.27 7.23
N VAL A 140 -10.68 -7.93 6.20
CA VAL A 140 -9.29 -7.76 5.78
C VAL A 140 -9.20 -7.08 4.42
N TRP A 141 -8.40 -6.04 4.37
CA TRP A 141 -8.06 -5.29 3.16
C TRP A 141 -6.56 -5.37 2.89
N ILE A 142 -6.18 -5.13 1.64
CA ILE A 142 -4.80 -4.94 1.22
C ILE A 142 -4.66 -3.53 0.66
N LEU A 143 -3.64 -2.82 1.13
CA LEU A 143 -3.05 -1.66 0.48
C LEU A 143 -1.80 -2.16 -0.23
N GLY A 144 -1.95 -2.50 -1.51
CA GLY A 144 -0.84 -2.98 -2.32
C GLY A 144 -0.15 -1.82 -3.02
N ILE A 145 1.17 -1.91 -3.18
CA ILE A 145 1.98 -0.95 -3.94
C ILE A 145 2.82 -1.68 -4.99
N GLN A 146 2.76 -1.21 -6.23
CA GLN A 146 3.54 -1.70 -7.36
C GLN A 146 5.03 -1.38 -7.16
N PRO A 147 5.92 -2.39 -7.09
CA PRO A 147 7.36 -2.15 -7.01
C PRO A 147 7.95 -1.74 -8.36
N LYS A 148 9.17 -1.18 -8.31
CA LYS A 148 10.07 -1.04 -9.46
C LYS A 148 11.12 -2.15 -9.49
N ASP A 149 11.70 -2.44 -8.32
CA ASP A 149 12.75 -3.43 -8.14
C ASP A 149 12.62 -4.15 -6.79
N THR A 150 12.55 -5.47 -6.84
CA THR A 150 12.53 -6.36 -5.66
C THR A 150 13.80 -7.21 -5.56
N SER A 151 14.89 -6.78 -6.22
CA SER A 151 16.21 -7.38 -6.12
C SER A 151 16.84 -7.12 -4.75
N PHE A 152 17.91 -7.85 -4.45
CA PHE A 152 18.64 -7.72 -3.19
C PHE A 152 19.13 -6.28 -2.99
N GLY A 153 18.73 -5.68 -1.87
CA GLY A 153 19.01 -4.30 -1.51
C GLY A 153 18.12 -3.82 -0.38
N GLU A 154 18.50 -2.73 0.27
CA GLU A 154 17.79 -2.21 1.45
C GLU A 154 17.12 -0.85 1.21
N LYS A 155 17.18 -0.35 -0.03
CA LYS A 155 16.68 0.98 -0.38
C LYS A 155 15.44 0.85 -1.25
N LEU A 156 14.41 1.62 -0.89
CA LEU A 156 13.28 1.87 -1.77
C LEU A 156 13.73 2.71 -2.97
N SER A 157 13.22 2.38 -4.14
CA SER A 157 13.32 3.20 -5.33
C SER A 157 12.69 4.58 -5.07
N PRO A 158 13.21 5.68 -5.65
CA PRO A 158 12.70 7.03 -5.38
C PRO A 158 11.20 7.21 -5.60
N GLU A 159 10.65 6.60 -6.66
CA GLU A 159 9.22 6.65 -7.00
C GLU A 159 8.36 5.92 -5.95
N ILE A 160 8.87 4.81 -5.42
CA ILE A 160 8.23 4.00 -4.39
C ILE A 160 8.28 4.72 -3.04
N LYS A 161 9.43 5.29 -2.68
CA LYS A 161 9.56 6.09 -1.47
C LYS A 161 8.59 7.28 -1.48
N LYS A 162 8.49 8.01 -2.60
CA LYS A 162 7.54 9.14 -2.74
C LYS A 162 6.09 8.69 -2.54
N THR A 163 5.75 7.50 -3.02
CA THR A 163 4.42 6.90 -2.81
C THR A 163 4.21 6.53 -1.35
N ALA A 164 5.20 5.92 -0.71
CA ALA A 164 5.14 5.57 0.71
C ALA A 164 4.97 6.80 1.59
N ASP A 165 5.76 7.85 1.38
CA ASP A 165 5.67 9.11 2.12
C ASP A 165 4.25 9.72 1.99
N TYR A 166 3.69 9.73 0.78
CA TYR A 166 2.32 10.19 0.56
C TYR A 166 1.27 9.36 1.31
N LEU A 167 1.41 8.03 1.32
CA LEU A 167 0.50 7.14 2.03
C LEU A 167 0.60 7.30 3.55
N ILE A 168 1.82 7.51 4.07
CA ILE A 168 2.08 7.77 5.49
C ILE A 168 1.36 9.04 5.93
N ASP A 169 1.48 10.13 5.17
CA ASP A 169 0.79 11.39 5.47
C ASP A 169 -0.73 11.20 5.47
N LEU A 170 -1.27 10.52 4.45
CA LEU A 170 -2.71 10.23 4.36
C LEU A 170 -3.23 9.40 5.56
N ILE A 171 -2.47 8.41 6.00
CA ILE A 171 -2.83 7.54 7.14
C ILE A 171 -2.71 8.32 8.46
N ASN A 172 -1.69 9.16 8.62
CA ASN A 172 -1.47 9.93 9.85
C ASN A 172 -2.44 11.10 10.02
N ASP A 173 -3.03 11.60 8.93
CA ASP A 173 -4.05 12.65 8.94
C ASP A 173 -5.48 12.12 9.20
N THR A 174 -5.62 10.81 9.45
CA THR A 174 -6.91 10.09 9.60
C THR A 174 -7.44 10.07 11.03
#